data_AF-A0A558D6E4-F1
#
_entry.id   AF-A0A558D6E4-F1
#
_cell.length_a   1.000
_cell.length_b   1.000
_cell.length_c   1.000
_cell.angle_alpha   90.00
_cell.angle_beta   90.00
_cell.angle_gamma   90.00
#
_symmetry.space_group_name_H-M   'P 1'
#
loop_
_entity.id
_entity.type
_entity.pdbx_description
1 polymer ?
#
loop_
_entity_poly.entity_id
_entity_poly.type
_entity_poly.pdbx_seq_one_letter_code
_entity_poly.pdbx_strand_id
1 'polypeptide(L)'
;MTTSIFFIPSVNLMGSGCLKDAALAIQSHGWKKALVVTDAPLVRAGLVGRVTELLGDVARAMGCDVQGLDADAAAVLCQQAIRDLAADVDIPAGVGQLGAKEADIPTLAANAMKDACGLTNPVQPSFEEVCAIYRAAL
;
A
#
# COMPACT_ATOMS: atom_id res chain seq x y z
N MET A 1 -23.69 -22.29 -5.78
CA MET A 1 -22.45 -21.89 -5.09
C MET A 1 -21.43 -21.54 -6.16
N THR A 2 -20.92 -20.32 -6.16
CA THR A 2 -19.88 -19.87 -7.08
C THR A 2 -18.52 -20.20 -6.47
N THR A 3 -17.69 -20.91 -7.22
CA THR A 3 -16.32 -21.25 -6.83
C THR A 3 -15.41 -20.10 -7.25
N SER A 4 -14.66 -19.53 -6.31
CA SER A 4 -13.65 -18.50 -6.59
C SER A 4 -12.27 -19.11 -6.44
N ILE A 5 -11.39 -18.85 -7.40
CA ILE A 5 -9.97 -19.19 -7.29
C ILE A 5 -9.23 -17.99 -6.71
N PHE A 6 -8.49 -18.22 -5.62
CA PHE A 6 -7.61 -17.24 -4.99
C PHE A 6 -6.17 -17.67 -5.21
N PHE A 7 -5.42 -16.88 -5.98
CA PHE A 7 -3.98 -17.10 -6.21
C PHE A 7 -3.19 -16.25 -5.23
N ILE A 8 -2.35 -16.90 -4.42
CA ILE A 8 -1.36 -16.24 -3.56
C ILE A 8 -0.12 -15.94 -4.42
N PRO A 9 0.59 -14.82 -4.19
CA PRO A 9 1.87 -14.57 -4.86
C PRO A 9 2.82 -15.77 -4.71
N SER A 10 3.41 -16.20 -5.81
CA SER A 10 4.35 -17.33 -5.85
C SER A 10 5.68 -17.04 -5.14
N VAL A 11 5.94 -15.78 -4.79
CA VAL A 11 7.13 -15.32 -4.07
C VAL A 11 6.74 -14.21 -3.10
N ASN A 12 7.05 -14.39 -1.82
CA ASN A 12 6.94 -13.36 -0.79
C ASN A 12 8.33 -13.04 -0.23
N LEU A 13 8.75 -11.77 -0.28
CA LEU A 13 9.98 -11.29 0.35
C LEU A 13 9.62 -10.59 1.66
N MET A 14 10.10 -11.12 2.78
CA MET A 14 9.81 -10.61 4.12
C MET A 14 11.10 -10.45 4.93
N GLY A 15 11.16 -9.45 5.80
CA GLY A 15 12.30 -9.20 6.69
C GLY A 15 12.96 -7.84 6.51
N SER A 16 13.89 -7.49 7.41
CA SER A 16 14.62 -6.24 7.33
C SER A 16 15.46 -6.16 6.05
N GLY A 17 15.31 -5.08 5.30
CA GLY A 17 16.00 -4.90 4.02
C GLY A 17 15.29 -5.52 2.80
N CYS A 18 14.15 -6.19 2.98
CA CYS A 18 13.43 -6.87 1.89
C CYS A 18 13.09 -5.97 0.70
N LEU A 19 12.96 -4.66 0.93
CA LEU A 19 12.69 -3.68 -0.12
C LEU A 19 13.85 -3.55 -1.12
N LYS A 20 15.10 -3.65 -0.66
CA LYS A 20 16.28 -3.68 -1.55
C LYS A 20 16.32 -4.99 -2.33
N ASP A 21 16.05 -6.10 -1.65
CA ASP A 21 16.02 -7.43 -2.28
C ASP A 21 14.90 -7.53 -3.32
N ALA A 22 13.75 -6.91 -3.04
CA ALA A 22 12.64 -6.80 -3.98
C ALA A 22 13.04 -6.01 -5.23
N ALA A 23 13.73 -4.88 -5.09
CA ALA A 23 14.23 -4.11 -6.22
C ALA A 23 15.20 -4.95 -7.10
N LEU A 24 16.11 -5.71 -6.48
CA LEU A 24 17.01 -6.62 -7.18
C LEU A 24 16.26 -7.77 -7.88
N ALA A 25 15.25 -8.34 -7.23
CA ALA A 25 14.43 -9.42 -7.80
C ALA A 25 13.61 -8.93 -9.00
N ILE A 26 13.01 -7.74 -8.92
CA ILE A 26 12.29 -7.10 -10.02
C ILE A 26 13.23 -6.94 -11.24
N GLN A 27 14.46 -6.46 -11.01
CA GLN A 27 15.46 -6.31 -12.06
C GLN A 27 15.89 -7.65 -12.67
N SER A 28 16.20 -8.64 -11.84
CA SER A 28 16.70 -9.94 -12.31
C SER A 28 15.67 -10.73 -13.12
N HIS A 29 14.39 -10.58 -12.79
CA HIS A 29 13.28 -11.17 -13.55
C HIS A 29 12.89 -10.36 -14.80
N GLY A 30 13.49 -9.18 -15.02
CA GLY A 30 13.18 -8.31 -16.15
C GLY A 30 11.77 -7.74 -16.10
N TRP A 31 11.16 -7.65 -14.92
CA TRP A 31 9.82 -7.08 -14.74
C TRP A 31 9.87 -5.57 -14.96
N LYS A 32 8.90 -5.05 -15.73
CA LYS A 32 8.86 -3.65 -16.16
C LYS A 32 7.69 -2.85 -15.58
N LYS A 33 6.78 -3.53 -14.87
CA LYS A 33 5.58 -2.93 -14.28
C LYS A 33 5.44 -3.42 -12.86
N ALA A 34 5.14 -2.51 -11.94
CA ALA A 34 4.85 -2.80 -10.55
C ALA A 34 3.54 -2.11 -10.16
N LEU A 35 2.71 -2.81 -9.39
CA LEU A 35 1.55 -2.23 -8.73
C LEU A 35 1.90 -2.06 -7.25
N VAL A 36 1.87 -0.82 -6.77
CA VAL A 36 2.03 -0.52 -5.34
C VAL A 36 0.64 -0.32 -4.76
N VAL A 37 0.20 -1.27 -3.93
CA VAL A 37 -1.07 -1.19 -3.20
C VAL A 37 -0.81 -0.49 -1.87
N THR A 38 -1.46 0.65 -1.64
CA THR A 38 -1.28 1.47 -0.44
C THR A 38 -2.52 2.31 -0.13
N ASP A 39 -2.49 3.06 0.98
CA ASP A 39 -3.57 3.94 1.41
C ASP A 39 -3.06 5.35 1.78
N ALA A 40 -3.98 6.30 1.88
CA ALA A 40 -3.64 7.71 2.15
C ALA A 40 -2.92 7.92 3.49
N PRO A 41 -3.28 7.22 4.58
CA PRO A 41 -2.48 7.26 5.81
C PRO A 41 -1.01 6.82 5.63
N LEU A 42 -0.76 5.71 4.94
CA LEU A 42 0.61 5.22 4.69
C LEU A 42 1.41 6.17 3.79
N VAL A 43 0.76 6.84 2.84
CA VAL A 43 1.43 7.88 2.04
C VAL A 43 1.78 9.09 2.90
N ARG A 44 0.84 9.59 3.72
CA ARG A 44 1.11 10.71 4.65
C ARG A 44 2.20 10.40 5.67
N ALA A 45 2.35 9.13 6.05
CA ALA A 45 3.42 8.66 6.92
C ALA A 45 4.80 8.60 6.22
N GLY A 46 4.90 8.98 4.93
CA GLY A 46 6.14 8.95 4.15
C GLY A 46 6.61 7.53 3.77
N LEU A 47 5.79 6.51 4.05
CA LEU A 47 6.12 5.11 3.90
C LEU A 47 6.23 4.72 2.43
N VAL A 48 5.26 5.19 1.65
CA VAL A 48 5.17 4.97 0.21
C VAL A 48 6.36 5.61 -0.48
N GLY A 49 6.68 6.87 -0.16
CA GLY A 49 7.85 7.56 -0.70
C GLY A 49 9.15 6.75 -0.64
N ARG A 50 9.42 6.08 0.49
CA ARG A 50 10.61 5.23 0.66
C ARG A 50 10.61 3.98 -0.23
N VAL A 51 9.43 3.38 -0.46
CA VAL A 51 9.24 2.26 -1.39
C VAL A 51 9.40 2.75 -2.83
N THR A 52 8.81 3.90 -3.13
CA THR A 52 8.76 4.46 -4.47
C THR A 52 10.11 5.01 -4.93
N GLU A 53 10.91 5.58 -4.05
CA GLU A 53 12.28 6.03 -4.34
C GLU A 53 13.20 4.86 -4.70
N LEU A 54 13.08 3.73 -3.99
CA LEU A 54 13.82 2.50 -4.30
C LEU A 54 13.36 1.85 -5.61
N LEU A 55 12.12 2.11 -6.00
CA LEU A 55 11.55 1.75 -7.29
C LEU A 55 11.60 2.92 -8.30
N GLY A 56 12.30 4.00 -7.97
CA GLY A 56 12.47 5.25 -8.73
C GLY A 56 11.22 6.10 -8.95
N ASP A 57 10.06 5.48 -9.15
CA ASP A 57 9.05 6.07 -10.04
C ASP A 57 7.68 5.44 -9.85
N VAL A 58 6.97 5.55 -8.71
CA VAL A 58 5.60 4.95 -8.69
C VAL A 58 4.66 5.74 -9.57
N ALA A 59 4.63 7.07 -9.48
CA ALA A 59 3.83 7.89 -10.39
C ALA A 59 4.27 7.68 -11.86
N ARG A 60 5.57 7.72 -12.18
CA ARG A 60 6.06 7.51 -13.54
C ARG A 60 5.90 6.06 -14.03
N ALA A 61 6.02 5.04 -13.17
CA ALA A 61 5.72 3.64 -13.50
C ALA A 61 4.23 3.37 -13.65
N MET A 62 3.38 4.15 -12.98
CA MET A 62 1.94 4.21 -13.21
C MET A 62 1.59 5.04 -14.46
N GLY A 63 2.58 5.61 -15.16
CA GLY A 63 2.40 6.37 -16.39
C GLY A 63 2.07 7.85 -16.20
N CYS A 64 2.15 8.38 -14.97
CA CYS A 64 1.93 9.78 -14.68
C CYS A 64 3.15 10.64 -15.10
N ASP A 65 2.88 11.82 -15.65
CA ASP A 65 3.92 12.81 -15.90
C ASP A 65 4.25 13.56 -14.60
N VAL A 66 5.48 13.36 -14.11
CA VAL A 66 6.00 13.98 -12.88
C VAL A 66 7.09 15.00 -13.16
N GLN A 67 7.34 15.36 -14.42
CA GLN A 67 8.41 16.31 -14.75
C GLN A 67 8.10 17.69 -14.17
N GLY A 68 9.08 18.27 -13.47
CA GLY A 68 8.96 19.60 -12.88
C GLY A 68 8.09 19.69 -11.62
N LEU A 69 7.53 18.57 -11.14
CA LEU A 69 6.86 18.51 -9.85
C LEU A 69 7.87 18.39 -8.71
N ASP A 70 7.55 19.01 -7.57
CA ASP A 70 8.23 18.70 -6.31
C ASP A 70 7.72 17.37 -5.72
N ALA A 71 8.37 16.93 -4.64
CA ALA A 71 8.08 15.63 -4.02
C ALA A 71 6.64 15.52 -3.51
N ASP A 72 6.08 16.60 -2.96
CA ASP A 72 4.74 16.62 -2.40
C ASP A 72 3.69 16.56 -3.53
N ALA A 73 3.86 17.35 -4.58
CA ALA A 73 2.99 17.33 -5.75
C ALA A 73 3.04 15.97 -6.48
N ALA A 74 4.22 15.37 -6.60
CA ALA A 74 4.38 14.03 -7.18
C ALA A 74 3.69 12.94 -6.31
N ALA A 75 3.75 13.06 -4.98
CA ALA A 75 3.08 12.15 -4.07
C ALA A 75 1.55 12.26 -4.14
N VAL A 76 1.01 13.48 -4.28
CA VAL A 76 -0.43 13.71 -4.50
C VAL A 76 -0.89 13.09 -5.83
N LEU A 77 -0.13 13.30 -6.91
CA LEU A 77 -0.44 12.71 -8.21
C LEU A 77 -0.42 11.17 -8.16
N CYS A 78 0.56 10.60 -7.47
CA CYS A 78 0.65 9.16 -7.22
C CYS A 78 -0.58 8.62 -6.48
N GLN A 79 -1.00 9.29 -5.40
CA GLN A 79 -2.20 8.91 -4.65
C GLN A 79 -3.44 8.90 -5.54
N GLN A 80 -3.60 9.91 -6.40
CA GLN A 80 -4.74 9.99 -7.29
C GLN A 80 -4.74 8.84 -8.31
N ALA A 81 -3.59 8.57 -8.93
CA ALA A 81 -3.46 7.46 -9.89
C ALA A 81 -3.78 6.10 -9.25
N ILE A 82 -3.42 5.89 -7.97
CA ILE A 82 -3.76 4.67 -7.23
C ILE A 82 -5.27 4.56 -7.01
N ARG A 83 -5.94 5.67 -6.69
CA ARG A 83 -7.40 5.72 -6.54
C ARG A 83 -8.12 5.46 -7.85
N ASP A 84 -7.65 6.07 -8.93
CA ASP A 84 -8.23 5.91 -10.26
C ASP A 84 -8.09 4.44 -10.71
N LEU A 85 -6.90 3.85 -10.57
CA LEU A 85 -6.68 2.44 -10.90
C LEU A 85 -7.53 1.50 -10.04
N ALA A 86 -7.66 1.79 -8.74
CA ALA A 86 -8.50 1.00 -7.84
C ALA A 86 -9.98 1.05 -8.27
N ALA A 87 -10.47 2.21 -8.70
CA ALA A 87 -11.83 2.35 -9.22
C ALA A 87 -12.01 1.62 -10.56
N ASP A 88 -11.03 1.71 -11.47
CA ASP A 88 -11.06 1.04 -12.78
C ASP A 88 -11.14 -0.49 -12.69
N VAL A 89 -10.67 -1.07 -11.58
CA VAL A 89 -10.71 -2.51 -11.31
C VAL A 89 -11.71 -2.90 -10.22
N ASP A 90 -12.68 -2.02 -9.93
CA ASP A 90 -13.79 -2.25 -8.99
C ASP A 90 -13.36 -2.60 -7.55
N ILE A 91 -12.23 -2.06 -7.08
CA ILE A 91 -11.82 -2.19 -5.68
C ILE A 91 -12.72 -1.29 -4.81
N PRO A 92 -13.37 -1.84 -3.76
CA PRO A 92 -14.19 -1.04 -2.84
C PRO A 92 -13.39 0.08 -2.16
N ALA A 93 -13.99 1.27 -2.07
CA ALA A 93 -13.31 2.48 -1.61
C ALA A 93 -12.99 2.51 -0.09
N GLY A 94 -13.38 1.46 0.64
CA GLY A 94 -13.20 1.38 2.08
C GLY A 94 -13.67 0.03 2.65
N VAL A 95 -13.22 -0.25 3.87
CA VAL A 95 -13.56 -1.48 4.59
C VAL A 95 -15.04 -1.56 4.99
N GLY A 96 -15.73 -0.41 5.06
CA GLY A 96 -17.17 -0.36 5.28
C GLY A 96 -17.97 -1.03 4.16
N GLN A 97 -17.53 -0.90 2.91
CA GLN A 97 -18.15 -1.58 1.75
C GLN A 97 -17.92 -3.11 1.77
N LEU A 98 -16.95 -3.58 2.55
CA LEU A 98 -16.70 -5.00 2.82
C LEU A 98 -17.45 -5.51 4.06
N GLY A 99 -18.22 -4.64 4.73
CA GLY A 99 -19.05 -4.99 5.89
C GLY A 99 -18.42 -4.68 7.26
N ALA A 100 -17.24 -4.05 7.31
CA ALA A 100 -16.65 -3.61 8.57
C ALA A 100 -17.46 -2.45 9.19
N LYS A 101 -17.54 -2.43 10.51
CA LYS A 101 -18.26 -1.41 11.28
C LYS A 101 -17.32 -0.68 12.23
N GLU A 102 -17.72 0.51 12.67
CA GLU A 102 -16.99 1.27 13.68
C GLU A 102 -16.70 0.43 14.94
N ALA A 103 -17.64 -0.42 15.34
CA ALA A 103 -17.51 -1.32 16.48
C ALA A 103 -16.41 -2.39 16.31
N ASP A 104 -16.01 -2.71 15.07
CA ASP A 104 -14.99 -3.71 14.78
C ASP A 104 -13.56 -3.12 14.84
N ILE A 105 -13.42 -1.79 14.79
CA ILE A 105 -12.12 -1.10 14.73
C ILE A 105 -11.19 -1.50 15.88
N PRO A 106 -11.62 -1.56 17.15
CA PRO A 106 -10.71 -1.93 18.23
C PRO A 106 -10.13 -3.34 18.05
N THR A 107 -10.94 -4.28 17.55
CA THR A 107 -10.49 -5.65 17.26
C THR A 107 -9.57 -5.70 16.06
N LEU A 108 -9.90 -5.00 14.97
CA LEU A 108 -9.07 -4.92 13.77
C LEU A 108 -7.70 -4.32 14.08
N ALA A 109 -7.67 -3.19 14.81
CA ALA A 109 -6.44 -2.55 15.24
C ALA A 109 -5.61 -3.44 16.17
N ALA A 110 -6.24 -4.12 17.13
CA ALA A 110 -5.52 -5.04 18.03
C ALA A 110 -4.89 -6.22 17.30
N ASN A 111 -5.52 -6.70 16.23
CA ASN A 111 -4.98 -7.75 15.37
C ASN A 111 -3.84 -7.22 14.49
N ALA A 112 -4.00 -6.04 13.87
CA ALA A 112 -2.95 -5.40 13.08
C ALA A 112 -1.67 -5.15 13.88
N MET A 113 -1.79 -4.73 15.15
CA MET A 113 -0.66 -4.53 16.06
C MET A 113 0.11 -5.81 16.41
N LYS A 114 -0.50 -6.99 16.20
CA LYS A 114 0.11 -8.31 16.44
C LYS A 114 0.61 -8.97 15.16
N ASP A 115 0.32 -8.36 14.00
CA ASP A 115 0.71 -8.91 12.72
C ASP A 115 2.23 -8.84 12.54
N ALA A 116 2.84 -9.92 12.07
CA ALA A 116 4.29 -10.01 11.91
C ALA A 116 4.84 -8.97 10.92
N CYS A 117 4.03 -8.51 9.95
CA CYS A 117 4.42 -7.46 9.02
C CYS A 117 4.66 -6.13 9.72
N GLY A 118 4.01 -5.90 10.87
CA GLY A 118 4.18 -4.70 11.69
C GLY A 118 5.63 -4.48 12.13
N LEU A 119 6.39 -5.55 12.37
CA LEU A 119 7.82 -5.47 12.75
C LEU A 119 8.67 -4.76 11.70
N THR A 120 8.31 -4.91 10.43
CA THR A 120 9.04 -4.32 9.30
C THR A 120 8.43 -3.01 8.81
N ASN A 121 7.35 -2.53 9.45
CA ASN A 121 6.74 -1.27 9.07
C ASN A 121 7.72 -0.12 9.39
N PRO A 122 8.15 0.68 8.41
CA PRO A 122 9.15 1.72 8.64
C PRO A 122 8.67 2.86 9.55
N VAL A 123 7.37 2.94 9.81
CA VAL A 123 6.76 3.77 10.85
C VAL A 123 6.10 2.82 11.85
N GLN A 124 6.41 2.91 13.14
CA GLN A 124 5.78 2.08 14.16
C GLN A 124 4.59 2.82 14.76
N PRO A 125 3.34 2.50 14.36
CA PRO A 125 2.18 3.23 14.85
C PRO A 125 1.80 2.80 16.27
N SER A 126 1.18 3.70 17.00
CA SER A 126 0.42 3.38 18.20
C SER A 126 -0.93 2.74 17.85
N PHE A 127 -1.55 2.08 18.83
CA PHE A 127 -2.88 1.50 18.67
C PHE A 127 -3.92 2.55 18.23
N GLU A 128 -3.86 3.77 18.76
CA GLU A 128 -4.79 4.85 18.41
C GLU A 128 -4.59 5.35 16.97
N GLU A 129 -3.35 5.38 16.49
CA GLU A 129 -3.06 5.71 15.09
C GLU A 129 -3.60 4.63 14.16
N VAL A 130 -3.46 3.35 14.50
CA VAL A 130 -4.05 2.25 13.71
C VAL A 130 -5.58 2.33 13.72
N CYS A 131 -6.20 2.64 14.86
CA CYS A 131 -7.64 2.90 14.93
C CYS A 131 -8.04 4.08 14.01
N ALA A 132 -7.27 5.17 14.00
CA ALA A 132 -7.53 6.32 13.15
C ALA A 132 -7.41 5.98 11.65
N ILE A 133 -6.49 5.09 11.28
CA ILE A 133 -6.37 4.57 9.91
C ILE A 133 -7.64 3.81 9.51
N TYR A 134 -8.11 2.88 10.35
CA TYR A 134 -9.35 2.14 10.08
C TYR A 134 -10.57 3.07 10.00
N ARG A 135 -10.69 4.06 10.89
CA ARG A 135 -11.76 5.08 10.82
C ARG A 135 -11.73 5.88 9.52
N ALA A 136 -10.54 6.23 9.04
CA ALA A 136 -10.38 6.97 7.79
C ALA A 136 -10.66 6.12 6.54
N ALA A 137 -10.69 4.79 6.68
CA ALA A 137 -10.94 3.83 5.62
C ALA A 137 -12.36 3.22 5.68
N LEU A 138 -13.19 3.64 6.64
CA LEU A 138 -14.58 3.20 6.79
C LEU A 138 -15.48 3.88 5.76
#